data_AF-A0A6N9Q7P0-F1
#
_entry.id   AF-A0A6N9Q7P0-F1
#
_cell.length_a   1.000
_cell.length_b   1.000
_cell.length_c   1.000
_cell.angle_alpha   90.00
_cell.angle_beta   90.00
_cell.angle_gamma   90.00
#
_symmetry.space_group_name_H-M   'P 1'
#
loop_
_entity.id
_entity.type
_entity.pdbx_description
1 polymer ?
#
loop_
_entity_poly.entity_id
_entity_poly.type
_entity_poly.pdbx_seq_one_letter_code
_entity_poly.pdbx_strand_id
1 'polypeptide(L)'
;MMIISGMMLGIIYDIYRVVASQIYFRRWLISSLDVVYWILSTLFVFRMLYLSNSGEVRFYVFLGLTLGIIFHYVYFSPLTIKIIILVIRWIKALIHFVKKLFSIFIIIPIKMIYRCILILLGIIMAISIFLCKFMLQLLYPIWRVLKWLLKPFKTNILKWFRPILKRFTRR
;
A
#
# COMPACT_ATOMS: atom_id res chain seq x y z
N MET A 1 40.93 -26.52 -18.97
CA MET A 1 39.89 -26.75 -17.94
C MET A 1 40.03 -25.81 -16.75
N MET A 2 41.20 -25.73 -16.10
CA MET A 2 41.39 -24.86 -14.91
C MET A 2 41.14 -23.36 -15.13
N ILE A 3 41.43 -22.83 -16.32
CA ILE A 3 41.16 -21.42 -16.66
C ILE A 3 39.64 -21.12 -16.65
N ILE A 4 38.82 -22.04 -17.19
CA ILE A 4 37.36 -21.91 -17.23
C ILE A 4 36.79 -21.98 -15.81
N SER A 5 37.33 -22.86 -14.97
CA SER A 5 36.97 -22.96 -13.55
C SER A 5 37.29 -21.68 -12.78
N GLY A 6 38.44 -21.05 -13.05
CA GLY A 6 38.82 -19.75 -12.47
C GLY A 6 37.90 -18.61 -12.92
N MET A 7 37.50 -18.58 -14.20
CA MET A 7 36.50 -17.62 -14.70
C MET A 7 35.13 -17.82 -14.05
N MET A 8 34.68 -19.07 -13.89
CA MET A 8 33.39 -19.40 -13.27
C MET A 8 33.36 -18.99 -11.79
N LEU A 9 34.47 -19.17 -11.06
CA LEU A 9 34.63 -18.63 -9.70
C LEU A 9 34.57 -17.11 -9.66
N GLY A 10 35.21 -16.43 -10.61
CA GLY A 10 35.15 -14.97 -10.75
C GLY A 10 33.71 -14.46 -10.93
N ILE A 11 32.91 -15.15 -11.75
CA ILE A 11 31.49 -14.81 -11.96
C ILE A 11 30.67 -15.01 -10.67
N ILE A 12 30.86 -16.14 -9.98
CA ILE A 12 30.19 -16.42 -8.71
C ILE A 12 30.56 -15.38 -7.65
N TYR A 13 31.82 -14.96 -7.61
CA TYR A 13 32.29 -13.91 -6.70
C TYR A 13 31.66 -12.55 -7.00
N ASP A 14 31.53 -12.17 -8.27
CA ASP A 14 30.89 -10.90 -8.64
C ASP A 14 29.40 -10.89 -8.27
N ILE A 15 28.69 -12.01 -8.46
CA ILE A 15 27.29 -12.16 -8.01
C ILE A 15 27.22 -12.01 -6.49
N TYR A 16 28.08 -12.73 -5.77
CA TYR A 16 28.18 -12.65 -4.31
C TYR A 16 28.43 -11.21 -3.84
N ARG A 17 29.40 -10.52 -4.43
CA ARG A 17 29.78 -9.15 -4.06
C ARG A 17 28.65 -8.16 -4.23
N VAL A 18 27.88 -8.27 -5.32
CA VAL A 18 26.77 -7.33 -5.49
C VAL A 18 25.58 -7.67 -4.60
N VAL A 19 25.29 -8.96 -4.37
CA VAL A 19 24.29 -9.35 -3.35
C VAL A 19 24.69 -8.81 -1.99
N ALA A 20 25.95 -8.98 -1.57
CA ALA A 20 26.48 -8.42 -0.32
C ALA A 20 26.37 -6.89 -0.26
N SER A 21 26.62 -6.19 -1.37
CA SER A 21 26.51 -4.72 -1.45
C SER A 21 25.07 -4.20 -1.32
N GLN A 22 24.07 -5.02 -1.68
CA GLN A 22 22.65 -4.67 -1.52
C GLN A 22 22.15 -4.93 -0.10
N ILE A 23 22.83 -5.80 0.65
CA ILE A 23 22.50 -6.12 2.05
C ILE A 23 23.13 -5.05 2.95
N TYR A 24 22.58 -3.84 2.90
CA TYR A 24 23.00 -2.71 3.75
C TYR A 24 22.55 -2.86 5.23
N PHE A 25 21.77 -3.88 5.55
CA PHE A 25 20.95 -3.88 6.76
C PHE A 25 21.66 -4.36 8.03
N ARG A 26 22.74 -5.17 7.92
CA ARG A 26 23.43 -5.69 9.11
C ARG A 26 24.84 -6.21 8.79
N ARG A 27 25.87 -5.64 9.42
CA ARG A 27 27.30 -6.02 9.27
C ARG A 27 27.56 -7.52 9.52
N TRP A 28 26.74 -8.15 10.36
CA TRP A 28 26.78 -9.59 10.64
C TRP A 28 26.36 -10.45 9.45
N LEU A 29 25.35 -10.02 8.68
CA LEU A 29 24.89 -10.77 7.50
C LEU A 29 25.98 -10.81 6.44
N ILE A 30 26.67 -9.70 6.19
CA ILE A 30 27.80 -9.64 5.27
C ILE A 30 28.90 -10.61 5.72
N SER A 31 29.18 -10.69 7.02
CA SER A 31 30.20 -11.59 7.57
C SER A 31 29.81 -13.07 7.42
N SER A 32 28.54 -13.42 7.66
CA SER A 32 28.03 -14.78 7.44
C SER A 32 28.06 -15.18 5.97
N LEU A 33 27.69 -14.26 5.09
CA LEU A 33 27.77 -14.43 3.64
C LEU A 33 29.22 -14.66 3.20
N ASP A 34 30.19 -13.99 3.82
CA ASP A 34 31.62 -14.15 3.49
C ASP A 34 32.11 -15.54 3.85
N VAL A 35 31.78 -16.03 5.05
CA VAL A 35 32.11 -17.40 5.45
C VAL A 35 31.50 -18.43 4.49
N VAL A 36 30.26 -18.26 4.08
CA VAL A 36 29.59 -19.15 3.12
C VAL A 36 30.27 -19.12 1.75
N TYR A 37 30.65 -17.93 1.27
CA TYR A 37 31.38 -17.77 0.02
C TYR A 37 32.76 -18.48 0.07
N TRP A 38 33.52 -18.29 1.14
CA TRP A 38 34.82 -18.94 1.31
C TRP A 38 34.70 -20.47 1.34
N ILE A 39 33.70 -21.03 2.01
CA ILE A 39 33.44 -22.47 2.03
C ILE A 39 33.05 -22.99 0.64
N LEU A 40 32.14 -22.33 -0.06
CA LEU A 40 31.73 -22.74 -1.41
C LEU A 40 32.87 -22.63 -2.42
N SER A 41 33.65 -21.55 -2.34
CA SER A 41 34.79 -21.30 -3.23
C SER A 41 35.88 -22.36 -3.02
N THR A 42 36.24 -22.65 -1.77
CA THR A 42 37.22 -23.71 -1.46
C THR A 42 36.75 -25.09 -1.92
N LEU A 43 35.49 -25.46 -1.65
CA LEU A 43 34.91 -26.72 -2.14
C LEU A 43 34.90 -26.81 -3.66
N PHE A 44 34.57 -25.72 -4.34
CA PHE A 44 34.55 -25.69 -5.81
C PHE A 44 35.95 -25.84 -6.40
N VAL A 45 36.95 -25.13 -5.85
CA VAL A 45 38.36 -25.29 -6.22
C VAL A 45 38.81 -26.73 -6.01
N PHE A 46 38.48 -27.33 -4.86
CA PHE A 46 38.85 -28.72 -4.54
C PHE A 46 38.21 -29.71 -5.52
N ARG A 47 36.93 -29.53 -5.86
CA ARG A 47 36.22 -30.36 -6.82
C ARG A 47 36.82 -30.24 -8.23
N MET A 48 37.17 -29.03 -8.65
CA MET A 48 37.79 -28.80 -9.95
C MET A 48 39.21 -29.36 -10.02
N LEU A 49 39.95 -29.32 -8.91
CA LEU A 49 41.25 -29.96 -8.80
C LEU A 49 41.15 -31.50 -8.91
N TYR A 50 40.16 -32.09 -8.24
CA TYR A 50 39.89 -33.52 -8.31
C TYR A 50 39.57 -33.97 -9.74
N LEU A 51 38.74 -33.22 -10.47
CA LEU A 51 38.37 -33.53 -11.85
C LEU A 51 39.51 -33.34 -12.86
N SER A 52 40.41 -32.37 -12.63
CA SER A 52 41.44 -32.01 -13.61
C SER A 52 42.78 -32.73 -13.43
N ASN A 53 43.12 -33.15 -12.21
CA ASN A 53 44.45 -33.71 -11.89
C ASN A 53 44.38 -34.86 -10.87
N SER A 54 43.22 -35.51 -10.72
CA SER A 54 43.01 -36.60 -9.75
C SER A 54 43.30 -36.20 -8.29
N GLY A 55 43.27 -34.90 -7.99
CA GLY A 55 43.53 -34.36 -6.65
C GLY A 55 44.99 -34.00 -6.35
N GLU A 56 45.93 -34.13 -7.30
CA GLU A 56 47.30 -33.65 -7.08
C GLU A 56 47.38 -32.12 -7.09
N VAL A 57 47.73 -31.55 -5.94
CA VAL A 57 47.92 -30.11 -5.76
C VAL A 57 49.26 -29.69 -6.41
N ARG A 58 49.23 -29.31 -7.69
CA ARG A 58 50.40 -28.81 -8.42
C ARG A 58 50.43 -27.28 -8.45
N PHE A 59 51.63 -26.71 -8.46
CA PHE A 59 51.86 -25.25 -8.40
C PHE A 59 51.17 -24.47 -9.54
N TYR A 60 51.03 -25.09 -10.72
CA TYR A 60 50.32 -24.50 -11.87
C TYR A 60 48.83 -24.24 -11.62
N VAL A 61 48.21 -24.91 -10.64
CA VAL A 61 46.81 -24.68 -10.26
C VAL A 61 46.64 -23.36 -9.55
N PHE A 62 47.54 -23.05 -8.62
CA PHE A 62 47.53 -21.77 -7.94
C PHE A 62 47.76 -20.63 -8.93
N LEU A 63 48.74 -20.77 -9.83
CA LEU A 63 49.00 -19.79 -10.89
C LEU A 63 47.79 -19.57 -11.81
N GLY A 64 47.13 -20.64 -12.25
CA GLY A 64 45.94 -20.56 -13.09
C GLY A 64 44.75 -19.90 -12.40
N LEU A 65 44.55 -20.17 -11.10
CA LEU A 65 43.53 -19.51 -10.28
C LEU A 65 43.84 -18.04 -10.06
N THR A 66 45.06 -17.70 -9.65
CA THR A 66 45.44 -16.30 -9.42
C THR A 66 45.37 -15.48 -10.70
N LEU A 67 45.85 -16.01 -11.83
CA LEU A 67 45.76 -15.34 -13.12
C LEU A 67 44.32 -15.18 -13.57
N GLY A 68 43.48 -16.22 -13.45
CA GLY A 68 42.05 -16.15 -13.79
C GLY A 68 41.29 -15.11 -12.96
N ILE A 69 41.56 -15.03 -11.65
CA ILE A 69 40.95 -14.06 -10.74
C ILE A 69 41.40 -12.63 -11.09
N ILE A 70 42.69 -12.41 -11.32
CA ILE A 70 43.23 -11.08 -11.69
C ILE A 70 42.65 -10.61 -13.02
N PHE A 71 42.59 -11.49 -14.03
CA PHE A 71 42.05 -11.15 -15.35
C PHE A 71 40.56 -10.79 -15.26
N HIS A 72 39.79 -11.55 -14.48
CA HIS A 72 38.38 -11.27 -14.25
C HIS A 72 38.17 -9.94 -13.50
N TYR A 73 38.98 -9.69 -12.47
CA TYR A 73 38.85 -8.48 -11.66
C TYR A 73 39.19 -7.20 -12.44
N VAL A 74 40.18 -7.26 -13.34
CA VAL A 74 40.59 -6.09 -14.13
C VAL A 74 39.60 -5.81 -15.27
N TYR A 75 39.14 -6.84 -15.98
CA TYR A 75 38.38 -6.66 -17.23
C TYR A 75 36.85 -6.69 -17.03
N PHE A 76 36.35 -7.55 -16.14
CA PHE A 76 34.90 -7.80 -16.00
C PHE A 76 34.25 -7.06 -14.84
N SER A 77 34.97 -6.79 -13.76
CA SER A 77 34.46 -6.08 -12.56
C SER A 77 33.62 -4.82 -12.86
N PRO A 78 34.04 -3.86 -13.70
CA PRO A 78 33.24 -2.67 -13.95
C PRO A 78 31.95 -2.96 -14.74
N LEU A 79 31.93 -4.02 -15.54
CA LEU A 79 30.80 -4.40 -16.39
C LEU A 79 29.76 -5.17 -15.55
N THR A 80 30.20 -6.11 -14.72
CA THR A 80 29.31 -6.88 -13.83
C THR A 80 28.63 -5.97 -12.81
N ILE A 81 29.37 -5.03 -12.20
CA ILE A 81 28.79 -4.07 -11.24
C ILE A 81 27.71 -3.20 -11.91
N LYS A 82 27.96 -2.70 -13.14
CA LYS A 82 26.99 -1.89 -13.89
C LYS A 82 25.71 -2.67 -14.20
N ILE A 83 25.84 -3.91 -14.66
CA ILE A 83 24.69 -4.78 -14.94
C ILE A 83 23.86 -4.98 -13.68
N ILE A 84 24.50 -5.27 -12.55
CA ILE A 84 23.74 -5.60 -11.36
C ILE A 84 23.06 -4.35 -10.78
N ILE A 85 23.72 -3.18 -10.76
CA ILE A 85 23.08 -1.91 -10.41
C ILE A 85 21.89 -1.62 -11.33
N LEU A 86 22.02 -1.89 -12.63
CA LEU A 86 20.93 -1.73 -13.59
C LEU A 86 19.76 -2.65 -13.21
N VAL A 87 20.00 -3.95 -12.97
CA VAL A 87 18.99 -4.92 -12.54
C VAL A 87 18.28 -4.48 -11.26
N ILE A 88 19.03 -4.02 -10.25
CA ILE A 88 18.45 -3.50 -9.00
C ILE A 88 17.55 -2.30 -9.27
N ARG A 89 17.98 -1.38 -10.14
CA ARG A 89 17.18 -0.21 -10.52
C ARG A 89 15.89 -0.64 -11.22
N TRP A 90 15.96 -1.62 -12.12
CA TRP A 90 14.79 -2.21 -12.77
C TRP A 90 13.83 -2.85 -11.77
N ILE A 91 14.32 -3.63 -10.82
CA ILE A 91 13.48 -4.25 -9.78
C ILE A 91 12.80 -3.18 -8.93
N LYS A 92 13.53 -2.16 -8.48
CA LYS A 92 12.94 -1.05 -7.72
C LYS A 92 11.91 -0.28 -8.53
N ALA A 93 12.18 -0.03 -9.80
CA ALA A 93 11.23 0.61 -10.72
C ALA A 93 9.97 -0.24 -10.89
N LEU A 94 10.11 -1.56 -11.05
CA LEU A 94 9.00 -2.49 -11.15
C LEU A 94 8.14 -2.49 -9.88
N ILE A 95 8.76 -2.57 -8.69
CA ILE A 95 8.04 -2.51 -7.41
C ILE A 95 7.28 -1.18 -7.27
N HIS A 96 7.92 -0.07 -7.62
CA HIS A 96 7.26 1.24 -7.57
C HIS A 96 6.09 1.33 -8.57
N PHE A 97 6.29 0.81 -9.77
CA PHE A 97 5.26 0.75 -10.80
C PHE A 97 4.05 -0.08 -10.36
N VAL A 98 4.29 -1.27 -9.79
CA VAL A 98 3.25 -2.13 -9.24
C VAL A 98 2.52 -1.43 -8.09
N LYS A 99 3.24 -0.84 -7.13
CA LYS A 99 2.61 -0.07 -6.03
C LYS A 99 1.75 1.08 -6.56
N LYS A 100 2.22 1.79 -7.59
CA LYS A 100 1.48 2.89 -8.22
C LYS A 100 0.23 2.36 -8.91
N LEU A 101 0.31 1.25 -9.63
CA LEU A 101 -0.85 0.59 -10.24
C LEU A 101 -1.89 0.18 -9.19
N PHE A 102 -1.46 -0.50 -8.12
CA PHE A 102 -2.36 -0.88 -7.02
C PHE A 102 -3.00 0.35 -6.35
N SER A 103 -2.22 1.40 -6.11
CA SER A 103 -2.72 2.66 -5.54
C SER A 103 -3.77 3.31 -6.44
N ILE A 104 -3.51 3.42 -7.74
CA ILE A 104 -4.45 3.96 -8.72
C ILE A 104 -5.70 3.09 -8.80
N PHE A 105 -5.55 1.77 -8.84
CA PHE A 105 -6.65 0.83 -9.00
C PHE A 105 -7.51 0.66 -7.75
N ILE A 106 -7.00 0.94 -6.56
CA ILE A 106 -7.74 0.77 -5.30
C ILE A 106 -8.16 2.11 -4.71
N ILE A 107 -7.24 3.07 -4.57
CA ILE A 107 -7.51 4.33 -3.85
C ILE A 107 -8.46 5.24 -4.63
N ILE A 108 -8.29 5.32 -5.95
CA ILE A 108 -9.15 6.17 -6.79
C ILE A 108 -10.60 5.68 -6.80
N PRO A 109 -10.92 4.39 -7.05
CA PRO A 109 -12.31 3.95 -7.02
C PRO A 109 -12.94 4.05 -5.64
N ILE A 110 -12.19 3.79 -4.56
CA ILE A 110 -12.72 3.96 -3.19
C ILE A 110 -13.11 5.42 -2.92
N LYS A 111 -12.25 6.38 -3.30
CA LYS A 111 -12.59 7.81 -3.17
C LYS A 111 -13.80 8.19 -4.02
N MET A 112 -13.92 7.62 -5.21
CA MET A 112 -15.07 7.85 -6.09
C MET A 112 -16.36 7.33 -5.46
N ILE A 113 -16.35 6.10 -4.93
CA ILE A 113 -17.49 5.49 -4.22
C ILE A 113 -17.88 6.32 -3.00
N TYR A 114 -16.92 6.74 -2.18
CA TYR A 114 -17.19 7.58 -1.01
C TYR A 114 -17.88 8.90 -1.40
N ARG A 115 -17.40 9.54 -2.47
CA ARG A 115 -18.03 10.77 -3.00
C ARG A 115 -19.44 10.51 -3.50
N CYS A 116 -19.68 9.40 -4.20
CA CYS A 116 -21.03 9.00 -4.63
C CYS A 116 -21.97 8.78 -3.44
N ILE A 117 -21.52 8.12 -2.37
CA ILE A 117 -22.32 7.90 -1.15
C ILE A 117 -22.71 9.23 -0.49
N LEU A 118 -21.76 10.15 -0.34
CA LEU A 118 -22.04 11.47 0.23
C LEU A 118 -23.06 12.26 -0.59
N ILE A 119 -22.96 12.21 -1.93
CA ILE A 119 -23.93 12.86 -2.82
C ILE A 119 -25.32 12.21 -2.65
N LEU A 120 -25.40 10.88 -2.61
CA LEU A 120 -26.65 10.15 -2.40
C LEU A 120 -27.30 10.53 -1.07
N LEU A 121 -26.53 10.58 0.02
CA LEU A 121 -27.01 11.02 1.34
C LEU A 121 -27.50 12.47 1.31
N GLY A 122 -26.81 13.36 0.59
CA GLY A 122 -27.22 14.74 0.38
C GLY A 122 -28.59 14.84 -0.31
N ILE A 123 -28.83 14.02 -1.34
CA ILE A 123 -30.12 13.95 -2.05
C ILE A 123 -31.22 13.45 -1.11
N ILE A 124 -30.96 12.40 -0.33
CA ILE A 124 -31.94 11.87 0.65
C ILE A 124 -32.30 12.95 1.68
N MET A 125 -31.31 13.65 2.23
CA MET A 125 -31.54 14.76 3.16
C MET A 125 -32.36 15.88 2.52
N ALA A 126 -32.06 16.26 1.27
CA ALA A 126 -32.82 17.27 0.55
C ALA A 126 -34.28 16.85 0.33
N ILE A 127 -34.52 15.59 -0.07
CA ILE A 127 -35.87 15.02 -0.20
C ILE A 127 -36.59 15.02 1.16
N SER A 128 -35.90 14.62 2.23
CA SER A 128 -36.46 14.60 3.58
C SER A 128 -36.89 16.01 4.04
N ILE A 129 -36.07 17.03 3.80
CA ILE A 129 -36.39 18.42 4.13
C ILE A 129 -37.56 18.92 3.27
N PHE A 130 -37.58 18.58 1.98
CA PHE A 130 -38.67 18.93 1.08
C PHE A 130 -40.01 18.34 1.54
N LEU A 131 -40.03 17.05 1.89
CA LEU A 131 -41.21 16.36 2.43
C LEU A 131 -41.67 16.99 3.75
N CYS A 132 -40.75 17.25 4.67
CA CYS A 132 -41.09 17.87 5.96
C CYS A 132 -41.69 19.28 5.77
N LYS A 133 -41.10 20.08 4.89
CA LYS A 133 -41.62 21.41 4.53
C LYS A 133 -42.99 21.31 3.88
N PHE A 134 -43.20 20.36 2.98
CA PHE A 134 -44.49 20.11 2.32
C PHE A 134 -45.58 19.72 3.33
N MET A 135 -45.28 18.83 4.28
CA MET A 135 -46.21 18.43 5.34
C MET A 135 -46.57 19.61 6.26
N LEU A 136 -45.58 20.39 6.71
CA LEU A 136 -45.82 21.57 7.55
C LEU A 136 -46.66 22.63 6.84
N GLN A 137 -46.40 22.84 5.53
CA GLN A 137 -47.15 23.79 4.71
C GLN A 137 -48.63 23.39 4.57
N LEU A 138 -48.94 22.10 4.55
CA LEU A 138 -50.32 21.61 4.49
C LEU A 138 -51.03 21.69 5.86
N LEU A 139 -50.30 21.46 6.95
CA LEU A 139 -50.87 21.48 8.31
C LEU A 139 -51.26 22.90 8.75
N TYR A 140 -50.49 23.92 8.35
CA TYR A 140 -50.71 25.31 8.73
C TYR A 140 -52.08 25.90 8.32
N PRO A 141 -52.56 25.77 7.05
CA PRO A 141 -53.88 26.25 6.65
C PRO A 141 -55.02 25.49 7.34
N ILE A 142 -54.88 24.17 7.55
CA ILE A 142 -55.87 23.37 8.27
C ILE A 142 -56.02 23.88 9.71
N TRP A 143 -54.91 24.14 10.40
CA TRP A 143 -54.94 24.69 11.76
C TRP A 143 -55.54 26.09 11.83
N ARG A 144 -55.31 26.93 10.80
CA ARG A 144 -55.92 28.25 10.68
C ARG A 144 -57.44 28.15 10.53
N VAL A 145 -57.93 27.25 9.68
CA VAL A 145 -59.38 27.00 9.50
C VAL A 145 -59.99 26.42 10.77
N LEU A 146 -59.33 25.45 11.41
CA LEU A 146 -59.78 24.87 12.67
C LEU A 146 -59.93 25.93 13.77
N LYS A 147 -58.95 26.84 13.91
CA LYS A 147 -59.04 27.97 14.83
C LYS A 147 -60.19 28.91 14.49
N TRP A 148 -60.41 29.20 13.21
CA TRP A 148 -61.50 30.06 12.77
C TRP A 148 -62.87 29.44 13.08
N LEU A 149 -63.02 28.14 12.88
CA LEU A 149 -64.24 27.38 13.16
C LEU A 149 -64.52 27.21 14.67
N LEU A 150 -63.48 27.07 15.49
CA LEU A 150 -63.61 27.00 16.95
C LEU A 150 -63.79 28.38 17.63
N LYS A 151 -63.50 29.48 16.93
CA LYS A 151 -63.66 30.86 17.43
C LYS A 151 -65.10 31.20 17.86
N PRO A 152 -66.16 30.92 17.08
CA PRO A 152 -67.54 31.22 17.49
C PRO A 152 -68.00 30.42 18.71
N PHE A 153 -67.55 29.18 18.87
CA PHE A 153 -67.92 28.33 20.01
C PHE A 153 -67.41 28.86 21.34
N LYS A 154 -66.16 29.35 21.40
CA LYS A 154 -65.61 29.98 22.61
C LYS A 154 -66.41 31.21 23.05
N THR A 155 -66.86 32.02 22.10
CA THR A 155 -67.62 33.25 22.40
C THR A 155 -69.10 33.01 22.68
N ASN A 156 -69.72 32.02 22.05
CA ASN A 156 -71.14 31.70 22.28
C ASN A 156 -71.37 30.95 23.59
N ILE A 157 -70.52 29.97 23.95
CA ILE A 157 -70.63 29.27 25.23
C ILE A 157 -70.44 30.24 26.41
N LEU A 158 -69.49 31.18 26.31
CA LEU A 158 -69.26 32.18 27.35
C LEU A 158 -70.43 33.17 27.50
N LYS A 159 -71.11 33.52 26.39
CA LYS A 159 -72.32 34.36 26.43
C LYS A 159 -73.54 33.61 26.97
N TRP A 160 -73.65 32.31 26.69
CA TRP A 160 -74.75 31.45 27.13
C TRP A 160 -74.71 31.15 28.64
N PHE A 161 -73.51 31.05 29.24
CA PHE A 161 -73.33 30.87 30.70
C PHE A 161 -73.37 32.19 31.51
N ARG A 162 -73.21 33.37 30.89
CA ARG A 162 -73.29 34.68 31.57
C ARG A 162 -74.58 34.90 32.40
N PRO A 163 -75.79 34.54 31.94
CA PRO A 163 -77.01 34.70 32.76
C PRO A 163 -77.06 33.73 33.97
N ILE A 164 -76.44 32.54 33.86
CA ILE A 164 -76.38 31.56 34.94
C ILE A 164 -75.38 32.00 36.02
N LEU A 165 -74.21 32.52 35.63
CA LEU A 165 -73.20 33.05 36.57
C LEU A 165 -73.65 34.31 37.32
N LYS A 166 -74.46 35.17 36.68
CA LYS A 166 -75.06 36.35 37.35
C LYS A 166 -76.09 35.98 38.41
N ARG A 167 -76.69 34.79 38.36
CA ARG A 167 -77.63 34.30 39.38
C ARG A 167 -76.93 33.87 40.68
N PHE A 168 -75.64 33.53 40.62
CA PHE A 168 -74.85 33.12 41.78
C PHE A 168 -74.08 34.27 42.47
N THR A 169 -74.05 35.47 41.87
CA THR A 169 -73.29 36.64 42.37
C THR A 169 -74.17 37.74 42.98
N ARG A 170 -75.47 37.49 43.17
CA ARG A 170 -76.35 38.28 44.06
C ARG A 170 -76.69 37.45 45.29
N ARG A 171 -75.72 37.30 46.19
CA ARG A 171 -75.90 37.02 47.61
C ARG A 171 -74.84 37.79 48.36
#